data_AF-A0AAP5H2X6-F1
#
_entry.id   AF-A0AAP5H2X6-F1
#
_cell.length_a   1.000
_cell.length_b   1.000
_cell.length_c   1.000
_cell.angle_alpha   90.00
_cell.angle_beta   90.00
_cell.angle_gamma   90.00
#
_symmetry.space_group_name_H-M   'P 1'
#
loop_
_entity.id
_entity.type
_entity.pdbx_description
1 polymer ?
#
loop_
_entity_poly.entity_id
_entity_poly.type
_entity_poly.pdbx_seq_one_letter_code
_entity_poly.pdbx_strand_id
1 'polypeptide(L)'
;MIADYLYIACESEYYTKADWQDWADRQILAKSQVEYWIYDVSLAKDIVELGTAVCEKRMEERYYAENNFSPSDTTVGYYYLQFVENRLSLRDIINKLSYEDDPANTSSIHYGVSFYDIWKEVYADEKQLENPTLIQKITRLCEPYQHIALKQLEQLELY
;
A
#
# COMPACT_ATOMS: atom_id res chain seq x y z
N MET A 1 8.92 -8.61 -8.97
CA MET A 1 8.06 -7.55 -8.41
C MET A 1 7.86 -7.67 -6.90
N ILE A 2 8.42 -8.71 -6.27
CA ILE A 2 8.16 -9.05 -4.87
C ILE A 2 8.80 -8.03 -3.94
N ALA A 3 9.98 -7.52 -4.26
CA ALA A 3 10.65 -6.50 -3.46
C ALA A 3 9.87 -5.17 -3.48
N ASP A 4 9.31 -4.79 -4.63
CA ASP A 4 8.46 -3.60 -4.71
C ASP A 4 7.12 -3.80 -3.98
N TYR A 5 6.50 -4.98 -4.11
CA TYR A 5 5.25 -5.30 -3.40
C TYR A 5 5.43 -5.26 -1.88
N LEU A 6 6.52 -5.86 -1.38
CA LEU A 6 6.85 -5.84 0.04
C LEU A 6 7.02 -4.41 0.53
N TYR A 7 7.82 -3.61 -0.20
CA TYR A 7 8.07 -2.22 0.19
C TYR A 7 6.79 -1.39 0.22
N ILE A 8 5.91 -1.51 -0.77
CA ILE A 8 4.64 -0.76 -0.82
C ILE A 8 3.72 -1.18 0.35
N ALA A 9 3.64 -2.47 0.67
CA ALA A 9 2.88 -2.94 1.82
C ALA A 9 3.39 -2.34 3.14
N CYS A 10 4.71 -2.20 3.28
CA CYS A 10 5.34 -1.65 4.48
C CYS A 10 5.24 -0.11 4.55
N GLU A 11 5.48 0.58 3.43
CA GLU A 11 5.40 2.04 3.32
C GLU A 11 3.97 2.55 3.53
N SER A 12 2.97 1.78 3.09
CA SER A 12 1.56 2.07 3.36
C SER A 12 1.11 1.77 4.80
N GLU A 13 2.02 1.25 5.65
CA GLU A 13 1.76 0.81 7.02
C GLU A 13 0.82 -0.41 7.13
N TYR A 14 0.52 -1.10 6.01
CA TYR A 14 -0.27 -2.34 6.03
C TYR A 14 0.51 -3.48 6.66
N TYR A 15 1.79 -3.62 6.28
CA TYR A 15 2.76 -4.49 6.95
C TYR A 15 3.54 -3.68 7.97
N THR A 16 3.51 -4.15 9.21
CA THR A 16 4.37 -3.66 10.28
C THR A 16 5.78 -4.23 10.12
N LYS A 17 6.70 -3.73 10.97
CA LYS A 17 8.04 -4.31 11.07
C LYS A 17 8.02 -5.81 11.31
N ALA A 18 7.17 -6.28 12.22
CA ALA A 18 7.07 -7.70 12.52
C ALA A 18 6.64 -8.49 11.28
N ASP A 19 5.69 -7.97 10.50
CA ASP A 19 5.18 -8.65 9.31
C ASP A 19 6.26 -8.82 8.23
N TRP A 20 7.08 -7.80 7.95
CA TRP A 20 8.14 -7.94 6.94
C TRP A 20 9.29 -8.83 7.40
N GLN A 21 9.62 -8.81 8.70
CA GLN A 21 10.67 -9.68 9.26
C GLN A 21 10.20 -11.13 9.26
N ASP A 22 8.97 -11.39 9.70
CA ASP A 22 8.37 -12.72 9.68
C ASP A 22 8.21 -13.24 8.25
N TRP A 23 7.87 -12.37 7.30
CA TRP A 23 7.88 -12.72 5.88
C TRP A 23 9.26 -13.20 5.43
N ALA A 24 10.32 -12.43 5.69
CA ALA A 24 11.67 -12.80 5.28
C ALA A 24 12.18 -14.07 5.99
N ASP A 25 11.91 -14.22 7.29
CA ASP A 25 12.29 -15.40 8.06
C ASP A 25 11.62 -16.67 7.52
N ARG A 26 10.33 -16.60 7.13
CA ARG A 26 9.66 -17.73 6.47
C ARG A 26 10.35 -18.13 5.17
N GLN A 27 10.80 -17.16 4.38
CA GLN A 27 11.52 -17.41 3.13
C GLN A 27 12.87 -18.10 3.39
N ILE A 28 13.63 -17.60 4.36
CA ILE A 28 14.93 -18.15 4.78
C ILE A 28 14.78 -19.59 5.28
N LEU A 29 13.74 -19.87 6.06
CA LEU A 29 13.51 -21.20 6.64
C LEU A 29 12.94 -22.22 5.63
N ALA A 30 12.16 -21.77 4.65
CA ALA A 30 11.50 -22.66 3.70
C ALA A 30 12.39 -23.09 2.53
N LYS A 31 13.42 -22.32 2.18
CA LYS A 31 14.24 -22.52 0.98
C LYS A 31 15.66 -22.94 1.35
N SER A 32 16.24 -23.85 0.57
CA SER A 32 17.64 -24.25 0.74
C SER A 32 18.63 -23.13 0.43
N GLN A 33 18.22 -22.18 -0.40
CA GLN A 33 18.97 -20.98 -0.75
C GLN A 33 18.00 -19.84 -1.02
N VAL A 34 18.29 -18.67 -0.47
CA VAL A 34 17.54 -17.43 -0.71
C VAL A 34 18.48 -16.34 -1.21
N GLU A 35 17.92 -15.35 -1.92
CA GLU A 35 18.66 -14.17 -2.38
C GLU A 35 19.14 -13.32 -1.19
N TYR A 36 20.29 -12.65 -1.33
CA TYR A 36 20.91 -11.90 -0.22
C TYR A 36 20.02 -10.81 0.36
N TRP A 37 19.27 -10.11 -0.49
CA TRP A 37 18.37 -9.02 -0.07
C TRP A 37 17.31 -9.50 0.94
N ILE A 38 16.94 -10.79 0.94
CA ILE A 38 15.97 -11.35 1.89
C ILE A 38 16.56 -11.40 3.30
N TYR A 39 17.85 -11.68 3.45
CA TYR A 39 18.53 -11.59 4.74
C TYR A 39 18.62 -10.14 5.22
N ASP A 40 18.87 -9.19 4.32
CA ASP A 40 18.91 -7.78 4.69
C ASP A 40 17.53 -7.28 5.13
N VAL A 41 16.44 -7.78 4.51
CA VAL A 41 15.06 -7.52 4.94
C VAL A 41 14.80 -8.04 6.36
N SER A 42 15.23 -9.27 6.69
CA SER A 42 14.98 -9.81 8.05
C SER A 42 15.73 -9.04 9.13
N LEU A 43 16.86 -8.40 8.79
CA LEU A 43 17.67 -7.61 9.70
C LEU A 43 17.28 -6.12 9.76
N ALA A 44 16.50 -5.63 8.81
CA ALA A 44 16.12 -4.22 8.70
C ALA A 44 15.34 -3.74 9.93
N LYS A 45 15.81 -2.65 10.55
CA LYS A 45 15.25 -2.18 11.83
C LYS A 45 14.09 -1.21 11.70
N ASP A 46 13.97 -0.54 10.56
CA ASP A 46 12.97 0.47 10.25
C ASP A 46 12.73 0.53 8.73
N ILE A 47 11.80 1.39 8.30
CA ILE A 47 11.40 1.53 6.89
C ILE A 47 12.55 2.04 6.00
N VAL A 48 13.51 2.79 6.56
CA VAL A 48 14.66 3.33 5.82
C VAL A 48 15.67 2.22 5.56
N GLU A 49 16.00 1.43 6.59
CA GLU A 49 16.84 0.24 6.43
C GLU A 49 16.17 -0.78 5.50
N LEU A 50 14.84 -0.99 5.60
CA LEU A 50 14.09 -1.86 4.70
C LEU A 50 14.21 -1.36 3.25
N GLY A 51 13.94 -0.07 3.02
CA GLY A 51 14.04 0.55 1.69
C GLY A 51 15.43 0.39 1.07
N THR A 52 16.48 0.43 1.88
CA THR A 52 17.86 0.16 1.45
C THR A 52 18.04 -1.30 1.05
N ALA A 53 17.58 -2.24 1.87
CA ALA A 53 17.69 -3.68 1.62
C ALA A 53 17.03 -4.12 0.30
N VAL A 54 15.88 -3.52 -0.04
CA VAL A 54 15.14 -3.87 -1.26
C VAL A 54 15.50 -3.01 -2.48
N CYS A 55 16.35 -1.98 -2.32
CA CYS A 55 16.53 -0.92 -3.33
C CYS A 55 16.98 -1.47 -4.69
N GLU A 56 18.06 -2.23 -4.73
CA GLU A 56 18.60 -2.81 -5.97
C GLU A 56 17.61 -3.76 -6.62
N LYS A 57 16.95 -4.60 -5.82
CA LYS A 57 15.95 -5.54 -6.31
C LYS A 57 14.74 -4.84 -6.91
N ARG A 58 14.27 -3.76 -6.28
CA ARG A 58 13.18 -2.93 -6.81
C ARG A 58 13.54 -2.28 -8.15
N MET A 59 14.78 -1.80 -8.28
CA MET A 59 15.26 -1.24 -9.55
C MET A 59 15.31 -2.31 -10.65
N GLU A 60 15.82 -3.50 -10.34
CA GLU A 60 15.82 -4.65 -11.24
C GLU A 60 14.39 -4.99 -11.69
N GLU A 61 13.48 -5.17 -10.74
CA GLU A 61 12.09 -5.55 -11.01
C GLU A 61 11.36 -4.53 -11.89
N ARG A 62 11.52 -3.23 -11.60
CA ARG A 62 10.90 -2.16 -12.38
C ARG A 62 11.48 -2.02 -13.79
N TYR A 63 12.73 -2.41 -14.00
CA TYR A 63 13.35 -2.36 -15.31
C TYR A 63 12.86 -3.50 -16.22
N TYR A 64 12.64 -4.70 -15.67
CA TYR A 64 12.31 -5.89 -16.45
C TYR A 64 10.83 -6.27 -16.47
N ALA A 65 10.00 -5.75 -15.57
CA ALA A 65 8.58 -6.11 -15.48
C ALA A 65 7.66 -5.07 -16.14
N GLU A 66 6.73 -5.53 -16.97
CA GLU A 66 5.55 -4.75 -17.31
C GLU A 66 4.62 -4.70 -16.09
N ASN A 67 4.52 -3.53 -15.47
CA ASN A 67 3.60 -3.32 -14.36
C ASN A 67 2.33 -2.62 -14.85
N ASN A 68 1.20 -3.31 -14.76
CA ASN A 68 -0.09 -2.80 -15.25
C ASN A 68 -0.67 -1.70 -14.36
N PHE A 69 -0.12 -1.49 -13.17
CA PHE A 69 -0.61 -0.52 -12.19
C PHE A 69 0.56 0.25 -11.56
N SER A 70 0.32 1.50 -11.17
CA SER A 70 1.35 2.29 -10.49
C SER A 70 1.53 1.80 -9.04
N PRO A 71 2.71 2.02 -8.42
CA PRO A 71 2.89 1.83 -6.99
C PRO A 71 1.86 2.60 -6.16
N SER A 72 1.54 3.84 -6.54
CA SER A 72 0.53 4.66 -5.86
C SER A 72 -0.88 4.08 -5.92
N ASP A 73 -1.28 3.47 -7.06
CA ASP A 73 -2.56 2.76 -7.17
C ASP A 73 -2.65 1.61 -6.15
N THR A 74 -1.52 0.96 -5.91
CA THR A 74 -1.45 -0.10 -4.91
C THR A 74 -1.53 0.45 -3.49
N THR A 75 -0.82 1.56 -3.21
CA THR A 75 -0.89 2.27 -1.92
C THR A 75 -2.33 2.65 -1.56
N VAL A 76 -3.10 3.16 -2.52
CA VAL A 76 -4.56 3.41 -2.37
C VAL A 76 -5.29 2.13 -1.95
N GLY A 77 -4.98 1.01 -2.59
CA GLY A 77 -5.55 -0.30 -2.26
C GLY A 77 -5.26 -0.73 -0.83
N TYR A 78 -4.03 -0.56 -0.36
CA TYR A 78 -3.66 -0.86 1.02
C TYR A 78 -4.35 0.05 2.04
N TYR A 79 -4.45 1.36 1.77
CA TYR A 79 -5.22 2.26 2.65
C TYR A 79 -6.69 1.82 2.74
N TYR A 80 -7.28 1.40 1.62
CA TYR A 80 -8.64 0.91 1.63
C TYR A 80 -8.80 -0.43 2.37
N LEU A 81 -7.84 -1.36 2.23
CA LEU A 81 -7.82 -2.59 3.03
C LEU A 81 -7.78 -2.29 4.53
N GLN A 82 -6.93 -1.35 4.97
CA GLN A 82 -6.89 -0.94 6.37
C GLN A 82 -8.22 -0.34 6.85
N PHE A 83 -8.92 0.41 6.00
CA PHE A 83 -10.24 0.97 6.33
C PHE A 83 -11.30 -0.12 6.50
N VAL A 84 -11.42 -1.08 5.56
CA VAL A 84 -12.41 -2.17 5.68
C VAL A 84 -12.11 -3.10 6.84
N GLU A 85 -10.85 -3.22 7.24
CA GLU A 85 -10.40 -3.96 8.42
C GLU A 85 -10.52 -3.16 9.73
N ASN A 86 -11.06 -1.93 9.69
CA ASN A 86 -11.20 -1.02 10.82
C ASN A 86 -9.87 -0.60 11.48
N ARG A 87 -8.75 -0.67 10.76
CA ARG A 87 -7.45 -0.12 11.19
C ARG A 87 -7.32 1.38 10.91
N LEU A 88 -8.04 1.89 9.90
CA LEU A 88 -8.18 3.32 9.63
C LEU A 88 -9.62 3.77 9.85
N SER A 89 -9.78 4.96 10.45
CA SER A 89 -11.08 5.62 10.48
C SER A 89 -11.43 6.22 9.11
N LEU A 90 -12.70 6.57 8.89
CA LEU A 90 -13.12 7.27 7.67
C LEU A 90 -12.35 8.60 7.46
N ARG A 91 -12.04 9.31 8.55
CA ARG A 91 -11.24 10.53 8.50
C ARG A 91 -9.82 10.23 8.03
N ASP A 92 -9.20 9.18 8.57
CA ASP A 92 -7.80 8.86 8.27
C ASP A 92 -7.61 8.39 6.83
N ILE A 93 -8.54 7.58 6.30
CA ILE A 93 -8.48 7.20 4.89
C ILE A 93 -8.70 8.42 3.97
N ILE A 94 -9.63 9.34 4.29
CA ILE A 94 -9.81 10.57 3.50
C ILE A 94 -8.53 11.42 3.50
N ASN A 95 -7.88 11.57 4.66
CA ASN A 95 -6.61 12.27 4.77
C ASN A 95 -5.53 11.63 3.89
N LYS A 96 -5.32 10.31 4.02
CA LYS A 96 -4.31 9.59 3.24
C LYS A 96 -4.61 9.65 1.73
N LEU A 97 -5.86 9.47 1.31
CA LEU A 97 -6.26 9.55 -0.09
C LEU A 97 -6.18 10.97 -0.67
N SER A 98 -6.34 12.01 0.16
CA SER A 98 -6.14 13.40 -0.30
C SER A 98 -4.69 13.69 -0.71
N TYR A 99 -3.73 12.94 -0.17
CA TYR A 99 -2.34 12.98 -0.62
C TYR A 99 -2.17 12.22 -1.94
N GLU A 100 -2.71 11.01 -2.05
CA GLU A 100 -2.62 10.19 -3.27
C GLU A 100 -3.39 10.77 -4.47
N ASP A 101 -4.37 11.65 -4.24
CA ASP A 101 -5.11 12.46 -5.22
C ASP A 101 -4.25 13.56 -5.87
N ASP A 102 -3.09 13.93 -5.32
CA ASP A 102 -2.23 14.93 -5.93
C ASP A 102 -1.84 14.50 -7.37
N PRO A 103 -2.08 15.33 -8.42
CA PRO A 103 -1.65 15.01 -9.78
C PRO A 103 -0.13 14.81 -9.96
N ALA A 104 0.68 15.25 -8.99
CA ALA A 104 2.10 14.95 -8.93
C ALA A 104 2.38 13.47 -8.58
N ASN A 105 1.42 12.79 -7.96
CA ASN A 105 1.47 11.34 -7.73
C ASN A 105 1.02 10.57 -8.98
N THR A 106 1.51 9.35 -9.11
CA THR A 106 1.18 8.48 -10.26
C THR A 106 -0.12 7.70 -10.08
N SER A 107 -0.86 7.92 -8.98
CA SER A 107 -2.11 7.22 -8.69
C SER A 107 -3.18 7.63 -9.67
N SER A 108 -3.94 6.68 -10.22
CA SER A 108 -5.07 6.94 -11.11
C SER A 108 -6.30 7.49 -10.37
N ILE A 109 -6.29 7.52 -9.03
CA ILE A 109 -7.46 7.93 -8.23
C ILE A 109 -7.84 9.40 -8.46
N HIS A 110 -6.86 10.25 -8.80
CA HIS A 110 -7.08 11.68 -9.09
C HIS A 110 -8.01 11.91 -10.30
N TYR A 111 -8.17 10.93 -11.19
CA TYR A 111 -9.10 11.02 -12.32
C TYR A 111 -10.57 10.81 -11.91
N GLY A 112 -10.81 10.19 -10.73
CA GLY A 112 -12.16 9.85 -10.28
C GLY A 112 -12.83 10.97 -9.49
N VAL A 113 -12.16 11.47 -8.45
CA VAL A 113 -12.66 12.53 -7.58
C VAL A 113 -11.51 13.27 -6.91
N SER A 114 -11.70 14.54 -6.60
CA SER A 114 -10.81 15.24 -5.67
C SER A 114 -11.14 14.83 -4.23
N PHE A 115 -10.26 14.04 -3.63
CA PHE A 115 -10.29 13.74 -2.20
C PHE A 115 -9.96 14.98 -1.37
N TYR A 116 -9.19 15.93 -1.90
CA TYR A 116 -9.00 17.22 -1.25
C TYR A 116 -10.32 18.00 -1.06
N ASP A 117 -11.23 17.95 -2.02
CA ASP A 117 -12.55 18.58 -1.86
C ASP A 117 -13.42 17.83 -0.84
N ILE A 118 -13.41 16.49 -0.87
CA ILE A 118 -14.08 15.66 0.16
C ILE A 118 -13.53 15.98 1.56
N TRP A 119 -12.21 16.12 1.68
CA TRP A 119 -11.55 16.46 2.92
C TRP A 119 -12.03 17.82 3.45
N LYS A 120 -12.13 18.83 2.59
CA LYS A 120 -12.67 20.15 2.97
C LYS A 120 -14.12 20.08 3.45
N GLU A 121 -14.96 19.31 2.77
CA GLU A 121 -16.37 19.13 3.15
C GLU A 121 -16.49 18.50 4.54
N VAL A 122 -15.71 17.45 4.81
CA VAL A 122 -15.66 16.77 6.11
C VAL A 122 -15.08 17.67 7.20
N TYR A 123 -14.08 18.48 6.87
CA TYR A 123 -13.49 19.44 7.82
C TYR A 123 -14.49 20.55 8.20
N ALA A 124 -15.34 20.96 7.26
CA ALA A 124 -16.37 21.96 7.50
C ALA A 124 -17.59 21.41 8.28
N ASP A 125 -17.91 20.13 8.12
CA ASP A 125 -19.02 19.45 8.82
C ASP A 125 -18.63 18.02 9.20
N GLU A 126 -18.21 17.82 10.45
CA GLU A 126 -17.78 16.50 10.95
C GLU A 126 -18.89 15.44 10.88
N LYS A 127 -20.18 15.83 10.82
CA LYS A 127 -21.29 14.88 10.67
C LYS A 127 -21.25 14.13 9.36
N GLN A 128 -20.52 14.63 8.36
CA GLN A 128 -20.27 13.89 7.12
C GLN A 128 -19.53 12.57 7.36
N LEU A 129 -18.80 12.43 8.47
CA LEU A 129 -18.16 11.17 8.82
C LEU A 129 -19.16 10.03 9.12
N GLU A 130 -20.40 10.37 9.45
CA GLU A 130 -21.47 9.40 9.69
C GLU A 130 -22.35 9.21 8.45
N ASN A 131 -22.08 9.94 7.35
CA ASN A 131 -22.89 9.91 6.14
C ASN A 131 -22.69 8.60 5.35
N PRO A 132 -23.71 7.72 5.27
CA PRO A 132 -23.58 6.45 4.56
C PRO A 132 -23.29 6.62 3.06
N THR A 133 -23.74 7.73 2.48
CA THR A 133 -23.52 8.04 1.06
C THR A 133 -22.05 8.34 0.79
N LEU A 134 -21.38 9.04 1.71
CA LEU A 134 -19.95 9.32 1.59
C LEU A 134 -19.12 8.03 1.70
N ILE A 135 -19.46 7.17 2.66
CA ILE A 135 -18.82 5.86 2.83
C ILE A 135 -18.98 5.02 1.55
N GLN A 136 -20.20 4.92 1.02
CA GLN A 136 -20.46 4.19 -0.23
C GLN A 136 -19.68 4.77 -1.42
N LYS A 137 -19.53 6.09 -1.51
CA LYS A 137 -18.75 6.75 -2.55
C LYS A 137 -17.27 6.35 -2.47
N ILE A 138 -16.67 6.42 -1.28
CA ILE A 138 -15.27 6.04 -1.04
C ILE A 138 -15.06 4.57 -1.35
N THR A 139 -15.95 3.68 -0.87
CA THR A 139 -15.91 2.25 -1.19
C THR A 139 -15.87 1.98 -2.69
N ARG A 140 -16.77 2.60 -3.47
CA ARG A 140 -16.81 2.39 -4.94
C ARG A 140 -15.56 2.90 -5.65
N LEU A 141 -14.98 4.00 -5.18
CA LEU A 141 -13.76 4.56 -5.76
C LEU A 141 -12.56 3.66 -5.45
N CYS A 142 -12.49 3.10 -4.25
CA CYS A 142 -11.34 2.32 -3.81
C CYS A 142 -11.40 0.82 -4.19
N GLU A 143 -12.57 0.28 -4.53
CA GLU A 143 -12.77 -1.13 -4.87
C GLU A 143 -11.82 -1.66 -5.96
N PRO A 144 -11.57 -0.97 -7.08
CA PRO A 144 -10.62 -1.45 -8.09
C PRO A 144 -9.19 -1.61 -7.53
N TYR A 145 -8.78 -0.71 -6.64
CA TYR A 145 -7.45 -0.70 -6.04
C TYR A 145 -7.28 -1.78 -4.98
N GLN A 146 -8.38 -2.14 -4.30
CA GLN A 146 -8.39 -3.27 -3.37
C GLN A 146 -7.91 -4.56 -4.05
N HIS A 147 -8.40 -4.83 -5.26
CA HIS A 147 -8.02 -6.02 -6.01
C HIS A 147 -6.53 -6.05 -6.36
N ILE A 148 -5.92 -4.89 -6.61
CA ILE A 148 -4.48 -4.78 -6.88
C ILE A 148 -3.70 -5.14 -5.62
N ALA A 149 -4.04 -4.55 -4.48
CA ALA A 149 -3.36 -4.81 -3.21
C ALA A 149 -3.51 -6.29 -2.77
N LEU A 150 -4.71 -6.87 -2.87
CA LEU A 150 -4.93 -8.29 -2.55
C LEU A 150 -4.09 -9.22 -3.44
N LYS A 151 -3.99 -8.91 -4.73
CA LYS A 151 -3.16 -9.70 -5.65
C LYS A 151 -1.67 -9.59 -5.28
N GLN A 152 -1.20 -8.43 -4.85
CA GLN A 152 0.19 -8.30 -4.37
C GLN A 152 0.44 -9.12 -3.10
N LEU A 153 -0.47 -9.07 -2.14
CA LEU A 153 -0.39 -9.88 -0.92
C LEU A 153 -0.33 -11.38 -1.24
N GLU A 154 -1.15 -11.85 -2.17
CA GLU A 154 -1.10 -13.24 -2.64
C GLU A 154 0.27 -13.60 -3.23
N GLN A 155 0.85 -12.72 -4.05
CA GLN A 155 2.18 -12.95 -4.62
C GLN A 155 3.28 -12.95 -3.55
N LEU A 156 3.17 -12.13 -2.51
CA LEU A 156 4.10 -12.12 -1.38
C LEU A 156 4.06 -13.43 -0.60
N GLU A 157 2.87 -14.01 -0.41
CA GLU A 157 2.70 -15.29 0.29
C GLU A 157 3.15 -16.50 -0.54
N LEU A 158 3.06 -16.41 -1.88
CA LEU A 158 3.46 -17.48 -2.80
C LEU A 158 4.94 -17.46 -3.20
N TYR A 159 5.68 -16.40 -2.88
CA TYR A 159 7.09 -16.26 -3.25
C TYR A 159 7.93 -17.37 -2.63
#